data_AF-A0A1I8CRU3-F1
#
_entry.id   AF-A0A1I8CRU3-F1
#
_cell.length_a   1.000
_cell.length_b   1.000
_cell.length_c   1.000
_cell.angle_alpha   90.00
_cell.angle_beta   90.00
_cell.angle_gamma   90.00
#
_symmetry.space_group_name_H-M   'P 1'
#
loop_
_entity.id
_entity.type
_entity.pdbx_description
1 polymer ?
#
loop_
_entity_poly.entity_id
_entity_poly.type
_entity_poly.pdbx_seq_one_letter_code
_entity_poly.pdbx_strand_id
1 'polypeptide(L)'
;MAPTKCAHEISQKKKILRIQNLMAYCKTATKDELTEKLHQTWDIPQASITDVRLLFVLGANPQTLYTDNYGSNKLAARENAGTICSLCSEKYKSFLKKAQIIYDAQFKSTPITLCSKGSPACSSVDGFSSNTSFSSTNGSSGKGFIALSLDGGGMRGLVSVICLLFASRRIFGDESLIDMVDWTIGTSTGSLLALSLAKGNTLTQAFFDYWEMKNEIFLDKSTMSRLFGNAVEKQTNNLDNVLSQTFPPETFTFKNYKKRMTVPALDISTTPARLHTFRNYPYGDGVEYDDVTFKDAARASGAAPTYFHPHEMDNHKFVDGSLAANCPLNILFREYDCCRQNKQECSLACIISIGTGEPTETKRRYKSGNSIKERTKHIVHVSELLLEQVVGYEKSILECCQDRCRANNIPFFRINPTGIADRIDQIDNGKLTDMIWKALIWLEDNSDMIDDLGKTLKDIHESKNINQTEEVAKFVNGTGSVLNGAFQMPLTPTRLNYRNRSHTIL
;
A
#
# COMPACT_ATOMS: atom_id res chain seq x y z
N MET A 1 25.96 9.33 -41.51
CA MET A 1 25.79 9.38 -40.04
C MET A 1 25.80 7.95 -39.53
N ALA A 2 26.52 7.64 -38.45
CA ALA A 2 26.42 6.32 -37.83
C ALA A 2 24.94 6.03 -37.51
N PRO A 3 24.42 4.82 -37.77
CA PRO A 3 23.04 4.49 -37.44
C PRO A 3 22.83 4.77 -35.95
N THR A 4 21.79 5.56 -35.66
CA THR A 4 21.43 5.93 -34.31
C THR A 4 21.02 4.65 -33.58
N LYS A 5 21.88 4.19 -32.67
CA LYS A 5 21.68 2.96 -31.90
C LYS A 5 20.35 3.00 -31.14
N CYS A 6 19.74 1.84 -30.92
CA CYS A 6 18.51 1.78 -30.14
C CYS A 6 18.74 2.30 -28.70
N ALA A 7 17.74 2.92 -28.08
CA ALA A 7 17.85 3.50 -26.74
C ALA A 7 18.34 2.51 -25.66
N HIS A 8 18.11 1.20 -25.84
CA HIS A 8 18.59 0.17 -24.93
C HIS A 8 20.10 -0.10 -25.06
N GLU A 9 20.78 0.40 -26.10
CA GLU A 9 22.22 0.26 -26.31
C GLU A 9 23.01 1.45 -25.73
N ILE A 10 22.32 2.49 -25.26
CA ILE A 10 22.93 3.61 -24.55
C ILE A 10 23.64 3.11 -23.28
N SER A 11 24.76 3.73 -22.91
CA SER A 11 25.50 3.36 -21.69
C SER A 11 24.63 3.46 -20.44
N GLN A 12 24.86 2.56 -19.48
CA GLN A 12 24.06 2.51 -18.24
C GLN A 12 24.05 3.84 -17.49
N LYS A 13 25.21 4.51 -17.38
CA LYS A 13 25.31 5.84 -16.75
C LYS A 13 24.38 6.87 -17.40
N LYS A 14 24.29 6.90 -18.73
CA LYS A 14 23.41 7.83 -19.46
C LYS A 14 21.94 7.47 -19.27
N LYS A 15 21.59 6.18 -19.22
CA LYS A 15 20.21 5.74 -18.92
C LYS A 15 19.77 6.14 -17.51
N ILE A 16 20.62 5.93 -16.52
CA ILE A 16 20.36 6.31 -15.13
C ILE A 16 20.14 7.82 -15.02
N LEU A 17 21.06 8.62 -15.56
CA LEU A 17 20.95 10.09 -15.53
C LEU A 17 19.68 10.58 -16.22
N ARG A 18 19.30 9.98 -17.36
CA ARG A 18 18.07 10.33 -18.07
C ARG A 18 16.84 10.09 -17.20
N ILE A 19 16.76 8.93 -16.55
CA ILE A 19 15.64 8.61 -15.66
C ILE A 19 15.65 9.52 -14.42
N GLN A 20 16.81 9.83 -13.84
CA GLN A 20 16.90 10.78 -12.72
C GLN A 20 16.34 12.15 -13.10
N ASN A 21 16.74 12.69 -14.25
CA ASN A 21 16.23 13.97 -14.74
C ASN A 21 14.72 13.91 -15.04
N LEU A 22 14.24 12.79 -15.59
CA LEU A 22 12.81 12.60 -15.84
C LEU A 22 12.01 12.59 -14.53
N MET A 23 12.48 11.86 -13.51
CA MET A 23 11.80 11.79 -12.22
C MET A 23 11.81 13.12 -11.48
N ALA A 24 12.92 13.86 -11.54
CA ALA A 24 12.99 15.22 -10.98
C ALA A 24 11.96 16.15 -11.64
N TYR A 25 11.81 16.08 -12.96
CA TYR A 25 10.75 16.81 -13.68
C TYR A 25 9.35 16.36 -13.25
N CYS A 26 9.11 15.05 -13.16
CA CYS A 26 7.77 14.53 -12.86
C CYS A 26 7.29 14.88 -11.45
N LYS A 27 8.19 15.11 -10.49
CA LYS A 27 7.84 15.48 -9.11
C LYS A 27 7.14 16.84 -9.00
N THR A 28 7.42 17.75 -9.93
CA THR A 28 6.89 19.12 -9.91
C THR A 28 5.91 19.40 -11.05
N ALA A 29 5.80 18.48 -12.01
CA ALA A 29 4.97 18.65 -13.19
C ALA A 29 3.48 18.41 -12.89
N THR A 30 2.64 19.24 -13.48
CA THR A 30 1.19 19.05 -13.58
C THR A 30 0.85 17.93 -14.57
N LYS A 31 -0.41 17.45 -14.54
CA LYS A 31 -0.88 16.40 -15.45
C LYS A 31 -0.80 16.80 -16.93
N ASP A 32 -1.02 18.08 -17.23
CA ASP A 32 -0.93 18.61 -18.60
C ASP A 32 0.52 18.70 -19.06
N GLU A 33 1.43 19.13 -18.19
CA GLU A 33 2.88 19.13 -18.46
C GLU A 33 3.41 17.70 -18.67
N LEU A 34 2.98 16.73 -17.85
CA LEU A 34 3.31 15.31 -18.05
C LEU A 34 2.80 14.79 -19.41
N THR A 35 1.60 15.22 -19.82
CA THR A 35 0.99 14.88 -21.12
C THR A 35 1.80 15.45 -22.28
N GLU A 36 2.19 16.72 -22.22
CA GLU A 36 3.05 17.34 -23.22
C GLU A 36 4.41 16.64 -23.27
N LYS A 37 5.00 16.36 -22.10
CA LYS A 37 6.29 15.67 -22.00
C LYS A 37 6.24 14.27 -22.59
N LEU A 38 5.12 13.55 -22.45
CA LEU A 38 4.93 12.23 -23.06
C LEU A 38 4.96 12.32 -24.58
N HIS A 39 4.26 13.29 -25.17
CA HIS A 39 4.28 13.53 -26.61
C HIS A 39 5.69 13.88 -27.11
N GLN A 40 6.38 14.81 -26.44
CA GLN A 40 7.77 15.18 -26.76
C GLN A 40 8.71 13.97 -26.66
N THR A 41 8.57 13.16 -25.60
CA THR A 41 9.39 11.97 -25.37
C THR A 41 9.17 10.93 -26.46
N TRP A 42 7.94 10.78 -26.96
CA TRP A 42 7.64 9.87 -28.06
C TRP A 42 8.35 10.26 -29.36
N ASP A 43 8.52 11.56 -29.60
CA ASP A 43 9.16 12.09 -30.81
C ASP A 43 10.70 11.92 -30.81
N ILE A 44 11.31 11.73 -29.64
CA ILE A 44 12.76 11.55 -29.51
C ILE A 44 13.16 10.11 -29.88
N PRO A 45 13.92 9.86 -30.98
CA PRO A 45 14.27 8.49 -31.40
C PRO A 45 15.08 7.71 -30.36
N GLN A 46 15.80 8.44 -29.49
CA GLN A 46 16.63 7.90 -28.41
C GLN A 46 15.90 7.74 -27.07
N ALA A 47 14.63 8.11 -26.96
CA ALA A 47 13.83 7.80 -25.79
C ALA A 47 13.59 6.29 -25.71
N SER A 48 13.57 5.76 -24.49
CA SER A 48 13.19 4.37 -24.24
C SER A 48 11.74 4.27 -23.81
N ILE A 49 11.18 3.07 -23.93
CA ILE A 49 9.81 2.81 -23.48
C ILE A 49 9.65 3.02 -21.97
N THR A 50 10.74 2.92 -21.19
CA THR A 50 10.76 3.23 -19.76
C THR A 50 10.41 4.70 -19.51
N ASP A 51 10.93 5.62 -20.31
CA ASP A 51 10.65 7.06 -20.17
C ASP A 51 9.16 7.33 -20.39
N VAL A 52 8.60 6.76 -21.47
CA VAL A 52 7.18 6.91 -21.83
C VAL A 52 6.27 6.31 -20.76
N ARG A 53 6.57 5.09 -20.29
CA ARG A 53 5.74 4.40 -19.29
C ARG A 53 5.75 5.10 -17.93
N LEU A 54 6.86 5.73 -17.53
CA LEU A 54 6.90 6.50 -16.28
C LEU A 54 5.99 7.72 -16.34
N LEU A 55 6.04 8.49 -17.43
CA LEU A 55 5.14 9.62 -17.63
C LEU A 55 3.67 9.18 -17.61
N PHE A 56 3.37 8.07 -18.29
CA PHE A 56 2.03 7.49 -18.34
C PHE A 56 1.52 7.06 -16.96
N VAL A 57 2.33 6.32 -16.19
CA VAL A 57 2.02 5.88 -14.82
C VAL A 57 1.67 7.06 -13.91
N LEU A 58 2.40 8.16 -14.06
CA LEU A 58 2.21 9.38 -13.27
C LEU A 58 1.04 10.25 -13.75
N GLY A 59 0.30 9.81 -14.78
CA GLY A 59 -0.99 10.40 -15.17
C GLY A 59 -1.00 11.10 -16.53
N ALA A 60 0.09 11.06 -17.30
CA ALA A 60 0.13 11.63 -18.64
C ALA A 60 -0.94 11.00 -19.55
N ASN A 61 -1.69 11.84 -20.27
CA ASN A 61 -2.70 11.40 -21.23
C ASN A 61 -2.05 10.98 -22.56
N PRO A 62 -2.21 9.72 -23.02
CA PRO A 62 -1.57 9.28 -24.26
C PRO A 62 -2.36 9.66 -25.51
N GLN A 63 -3.52 10.33 -25.41
CA GLN A 63 -4.46 10.62 -26.53
C GLN A 63 -3.77 11.26 -27.74
N THR A 64 -2.80 12.15 -27.51
CA THR A 64 -2.04 12.82 -28.58
C THR A 64 -1.26 11.85 -29.47
N LEU A 65 -0.93 10.66 -28.98
CA LEU A 65 -0.28 9.62 -29.77
C LEU A 65 -1.23 8.91 -30.74
N TYR A 66 -2.55 9.05 -30.56
CA TYR A 66 -3.55 8.39 -31.40
C TYR A 66 -4.17 9.32 -32.45
N THR A 67 -4.11 10.63 -32.22
CA THR A 67 -4.54 11.64 -33.21
C THR A 67 -3.78 11.44 -34.52
N ASP A 68 -4.52 11.32 -35.63
CA ASP A 68 -3.98 11.12 -36.98
C ASP A 68 -2.95 9.98 -37.11
N ASN A 69 -3.10 8.93 -36.29
CA ASN A 69 -2.18 7.79 -36.19
C ASN A 69 -0.72 8.21 -35.88
N TYR A 70 -0.51 9.36 -35.23
CA TYR A 70 0.81 9.95 -34.99
C TYR A 70 1.81 8.97 -34.38
N GLY A 71 1.43 8.31 -33.29
CA GLY A 71 2.29 7.41 -32.52
C GLY A 71 2.74 6.19 -33.33
N SER A 72 1.80 5.58 -34.07
CA SER A 72 2.05 4.45 -34.97
C SER A 72 2.95 4.85 -36.14
N ASN A 73 2.69 5.99 -36.77
CA ASN A 73 3.49 6.52 -37.88
C ASN A 73 4.92 6.81 -37.45
N LYS A 74 5.11 7.42 -36.27
CA LYS A 74 6.44 7.69 -35.68
C LYS A 74 7.19 6.40 -35.34
N LEU A 75 6.50 5.39 -34.80
CA LEU A 75 7.11 4.10 -34.51
C LEU A 75 7.56 3.39 -35.79
N ALA A 76 6.72 3.36 -36.83
CA ALA A 76 7.06 2.78 -38.13
C ALA A 76 8.27 3.50 -38.76
N ALA A 77 8.34 4.83 -38.66
CA ALA A 77 9.50 5.59 -39.11
C ALA A 77 10.78 5.20 -38.35
N ARG A 78 10.70 4.95 -37.04
CA ARG A 78 11.84 4.48 -36.24
C ARG A 78 12.30 3.08 -36.65
N GLU A 79 11.37 2.18 -36.93
CA GLU A 79 11.65 0.83 -37.45
C GLU A 79 12.33 0.89 -38.82
N ASN A 80 11.78 1.66 -39.75
CA ASN A 80 12.32 1.84 -41.10
C ASN A 80 13.73 2.48 -41.10
N ALA A 81 13.97 3.43 -40.19
CA ALA A 81 15.26 4.07 -40.04
C ALA A 81 16.28 3.22 -39.24
N GLY A 82 15.89 2.04 -38.73
CA GLY A 82 16.77 1.17 -37.94
C GLY A 82 17.17 1.73 -36.57
N THR A 83 16.42 2.73 -36.08
CA THR A 83 16.72 3.42 -34.80
C THR A 83 16.13 2.71 -33.57
N ILE A 84 15.34 1.67 -33.80
CA ILE A 84 14.76 0.80 -32.77
C ILE A 84 14.92 -0.66 -33.20
N CYS A 85 15.32 -1.53 -32.26
CA CYS A 85 15.38 -2.97 -32.52
C CYS A 85 13.99 -3.61 -32.40
N SER A 86 13.83 -4.82 -32.95
CA SER A 86 12.57 -5.59 -32.89
C SER A 86 12.04 -5.77 -31.46
N LEU A 87 12.92 -6.16 -30.52
CA LEU A 87 12.55 -6.37 -29.11
C LEU A 87 12.02 -5.09 -28.44
N CYS A 88 12.63 -3.94 -28.70
CA CYS A 88 12.13 -2.67 -28.18
C CYS A 88 10.84 -2.26 -28.88
N SER A 89 10.74 -2.47 -30.19
CA SER A 89 9.55 -2.12 -30.96
C SER A 89 8.29 -2.82 -30.42
N GLU A 90 8.39 -4.10 -30.06
CA GLU A 90 7.26 -4.83 -29.46
C GLU A 90 6.76 -4.20 -28.15
N LYS A 91 7.64 -3.60 -27.34
CA LYS A 91 7.21 -2.88 -26.13
C LYS A 91 6.46 -1.59 -26.44
N TYR A 92 6.87 -0.87 -27.50
CA TYR A 92 6.17 0.32 -27.99
C TYR A 92 4.81 -0.04 -28.62
N LYS A 93 4.74 -1.12 -29.41
CA LYS A 93 3.48 -1.65 -29.95
C LYS A 93 2.52 -2.06 -28.83
N SER A 94 3.03 -2.75 -27.81
CA SER A 94 2.25 -3.08 -26.60
C SER A 94 1.69 -1.83 -25.93
N PHE A 95 2.49 -0.77 -25.83
CA PHE A 95 2.04 0.51 -25.28
C PHE A 95 0.93 1.15 -26.13
N LEU A 96 1.11 1.30 -27.44
CA LEU A 96 0.08 1.83 -28.34
C LEU A 96 -1.20 0.98 -28.33
N LYS A 97 -1.10 -0.33 -28.10
CA LYS A 97 -2.28 -1.20 -28.06
C LYS A 97 -3.15 -0.97 -26.82
N LYS A 98 -2.54 -0.69 -25.67
CA LYS A 98 -3.21 -0.71 -24.36
C LYS A 98 -3.29 0.64 -23.65
N ALA A 99 -2.41 1.60 -23.95
CA ALA A 99 -2.27 2.82 -23.14
C ALA A 99 -3.55 3.68 -23.11
N GLN A 100 -4.24 3.87 -24.24
CA GLN A 100 -5.50 4.64 -24.22
C GLN A 100 -6.59 3.93 -23.41
N ILE A 101 -6.69 2.60 -23.53
CA ILE A 101 -7.68 1.79 -22.83
C ILE A 101 -7.43 1.86 -21.31
N ILE A 102 -6.17 1.68 -20.88
CA ILE A 102 -5.76 1.78 -19.48
C ILE A 102 -5.96 3.21 -18.94
N TYR A 103 -5.73 4.24 -19.77
CA TYR A 103 -5.98 5.63 -19.36
C TYR A 103 -7.46 5.89 -19.13
N ASP A 104 -8.30 5.47 -20.08
CA ASP A 104 -9.74 5.65 -20.02
C ASP A 104 -10.33 4.90 -18.82
N ALA A 105 -9.82 3.69 -18.55
CA ALA A 105 -10.20 2.91 -17.37
C ALA A 105 -9.85 3.60 -16.04
N GLN A 106 -8.84 4.46 -15.98
CA GLN A 106 -8.49 5.19 -14.76
C GLN A 106 -9.20 6.54 -14.64
N PHE A 107 -9.38 7.26 -15.74
CA PHE A 107 -9.72 8.69 -15.69
C PHE A 107 -11.02 9.08 -16.41
N LYS A 108 -11.61 8.19 -17.22
CA LYS A 108 -12.87 8.47 -17.92
C LYS A 108 -14.08 7.75 -17.32
N SER A 109 -13.86 6.87 -16.33
CA SER A 109 -14.96 6.39 -15.49
C SER A 109 -15.62 7.56 -14.76
N THR A 110 -16.95 7.53 -14.62
CA THR A 110 -17.66 8.54 -13.83
C THR A 110 -17.26 8.38 -12.36
N PRO A 111 -16.57 9.38 -11.77
CA PRO A 111 -16.11 9.25 -10.40
C PRO A 111 -17.28 9.20 -9.42
N ILE A 112 -17.12 8.41 -8.37
CA ILE A 112 -18.04 8.38 -7.24
C ILE A 112 -17.77 9.62 -6.39
N THR A 113 -18.68 10.60 -6.44
CA THR A 113 -18.62 11.77 -5.56
C THR A 113 -19.21 11.42 -4.20
N LEU A 114 -18.38 11.42 -3.16
CA LEU A 114 -18.84 11.33 -1.78
C LEU A 114 -19.40 12.69 -1.37
N CYS A 115 -20.73 12.82 -1.22
CA CYS A 115 -21.33 14.08 -0.78
C CYS A 115 -20.96 14.36 0.69
N SER A 116 -20.03 15.28 0.92
CA SER A 116 -19.79 15.81 2.27
C SER A 116 -20.86 16.86 2.61
N LYS A 117 -21.45 16.78 3.80
CA LYS A 117 -22.23 17.91 4.33
C LYS A 117 -21.27 19.07 4.62
N GLY A 118 -21.35 20.13 3.81
CA GLY A 118 -20.80 21.46 4.12
C GLY A 118 -19.63 21.92 3.26
N SER A 119 -19.91 22.50 2.10
CA SER A 119 -19.06 23.53 1.50
C SER A 119 -19.95 24.55 0.79
N PRO A 120 -20.10 25.78 1.31
CA PRO A 120 -20.44 26.91 0.47
C PRO A 120 -19.19 27.33 -0.32
N ALA A 121 -19.45 27.89 -1.49
CA ALA A 121 -18.48 28.27 -2.49
C ALA A 121 -17.30 29.13 -1.98
N CYS A 122 -16.15 28.89 -2.60
CA CYS A 122 -15.11 29.84 -2.98
C CYS A 122 -15.24 31.29 -2.44
N SER A 123 -14.41 31.64 -1.47
CA SER A 123 -13.84 32.99 -1.38
C SER A 123 -12.51 32.99 -0.62
N SER A 124 -11.61 33.81 -1.14
CA SER A 124 -10.18 33.94 -0.93
C SER A 124 -9.74 34.58 0.40
N VAL A 125 -8.51 34.20 0.80
CA VAL A 125 -7.46 34.85 1.62
C VAL A 125 -7.62 35.04 3.16
N ASP A 126 -6.50 34.69 3.80
CA ASP A 126 -5.86 35.18 5.04
C ASP A 126 -6.27 34.64 6.42
N GLY A 127 -5.22 34.25 7.17
CA GLY A 127 -5.22 34.29 8.64
C GLY A 127 -4.81 33.00 9.36
N PHE A 128 -3.51 32.80 9.54
CA PHE A 128 -2.94 31.88 10.53
C PHE A 128 -3.22 32.43 11.94
N SER A 129 -3.98 31.72 12.80
CA SER A 129 -3.65 31.48 14.22
C SER A 129 -4.79 30.85 15.04
N SER A 130 -4.41 29.80 15.78
CA SER A 130 -4.83 29.38 17.13
C SER A 130 -6.25 28.86 17.42
N ASN A 131 -6.23 27.65 18.00
CA ASN A 131 -7.05 27.16 19.11
C ASN A 131 -8.57 27.14 18.94
N THR A 132 -9.06 26.01 18.44
CA THR A 132 -10.32 25.42 18.95
C THR A 132 -10.10 23.94 19.26
N SER A 133 -10.13 23.63 20.54
CA SER A 133 -10.18 22.29 21.10
C SER A 133 -11.52 21.63 20.74
N PHE A 134 -11.56 20.97 19.59
CA PHE A 134 -12.64 20.03 19.29
C PHE A 134 -12.40 18.74 20.07
N SER A 135 -12.93 18.69 21.30
CA SER A 135 -13.22 17.43 21.97
C SER A 135 -14.21 16.67 21.10
N SER A 136 -13.72 15.66 20.37
CA SER A 136 -14.57 14.67 19.72
C SER A 136 -14.25 13.32 20.33
N THR A 137 -15.19 12.92 21.16
CA THR A 137 -15.39 11.60 21.76
C THR A 137 -15.16 10.48 20.76
N ASN A 138 -14.46 9.43 21.18
CA ASN A 138 -14.52 8.08 20.60
C ASN A 138 -15.98 7.60 20.56
N GLY A 139 -16.69 7.93 19.49
CA GLY A 139 -18.07 7.53 19.26
C GLY A 139 -18.25 7.18 17.79
N SER A 140 -17.93 5.94 17.42
CA SER A 140 -18.36 5.37 16.14
C SER A 140 -19.66 4.64 16.36
N SER A 141 -20.77 5.38 16.33
CA SER A 141 -22.11 4.82 16.26
C SER A 141 -22.25 3.87 15.06
N GLY A 142 -22.27 2.56 15.31
CA GLY A 142 -22.76 1.52 14.39
C GLY A 142 -22.03 1.33 13.05
N LYS A 143 -20.76 1.75 12.90
CA LYS A 143 -20.05 1.74 11.60
C LYS A 143 -18.82 0.84 11.64
N GLY A 144 -18.74 -0.12 10.71
CA GLY A 144 -17.58 -1.00 10.57
C GLY A 144 -16.37 -0.31 9.94
N PHE A 145 -15.18 -0.77 10.33
CA PHE A 145 -13.88 -0.40 9.81
C PHE A 145 -13.75 -0.88 8.36
N ILE A 146 -13.29 0.01 7.47
CA ILE A 146 -12.74 -0.36 6.16
C ILE A 146 -11.27 -0.69 6.38
N ALA A 147 -10.91 -1.97 6.26
CA ALA A 147 -9.55 -2.43 6.49
C ALA A 147 -8.75 -2.53 5.18
N LEU A 148 -7.51 -2.05 5.20
CA LEU A 148 -6.54 -2.17 4.12
C LEU A 148 -5.40 -3.10 4.56
N SER A 149 -5.22 -4.22 3.86
CA SER A 149 -4.14 -5.18 4.07
C SER A 149 -3.11 -5.07 2.95
N LEU A 150 -1.85 -4.81 3.28
CA LEU A 150 -0.75 -4.63 2.34
C LEU A 150 0.31 -5.73 2.52
N ASP A 151 0.55 -6.50 1.46
CA ASP A 151 1.51 -7.60 1.49
C ASP A 151 2.98 -7.11 1.48
N GLY A 152 3.88 -7.98 1.95
CA GLY A 152 5.32 -7.83 1.75
C GLY A 152 5.79 -8.15 0.33
N GLY A 153 7.07 -7.88 0.02
CA GLY A 153 7.64 -8.14 -1.31
C GLY A 153 8.75 -7.20 -1.82
N GLY A 154 9.39 -6.41 -0.96
CA GLY A 154 10.48 -5.50 -1.34
C GLY A 154 10.09 -4.49 -2.42
N MET A 155 10.91 -4.33 -3.46
CA MET A 155 10.65 -3.38 -4.57
C MET A 155 9.39 -3.68 -5.38
N ARG A 156 8.81 -4.86 -5.23
CA ARG A 156 7.47 -5.14 -5.77
C ARG A 156 6.36 -4.38 -5.04
N GLY A 157 6.64 -3.69 -3.93
CA GLY A 157 5.71 -2.72 -3.32
C GLY A 157 5.25 -1.63 -4.30
N LEU A 158 6.03 -1.33 -5.35
CA LEU A 158 5.57 -0.50 -6.47
C LEU A 158 4.30 -1.05 -7.13
N VAL A 159 4.11 -2.37 -7.20
CA VAL A 159 2.87 -2.98 -7.69
C VAL A 159 1.69 -2.59 -6.80
N SER A 160 1.86 -2.62 -5.48
CA SER A 160 0.81 -2.25 -4.52
C SER A 160 0.45 -0.77 -4.64
N VAL A 161 1.45 0.11 -4.79
CA VAL A 161 1.22 1.54 -5.07
C VAL A 161 0.41 1.72 -6.35
N ILE A 162 0.75 1.01 -7.43
CA ILE A 162 0.06 1.10 -8.72
C ILE A 162 -1.37 0.55 -8.64
N CYS A 163 -1.60 -0.54 -7.91
CA CYS A 163 -2.94 -1.08 -7.68
C CYS A 163 -3.83 -0.06 -6.98
N LEU A 164 -3.30 0.58 -5.92
CA LEU A 164 -4.02 1.62 -5.19
C LEU A 164 -4.24 2.89 -6.03
N LEU A 165 -3.23 3.32 -6.80
CA LEU A 165 -3.36 4.47 -7.73
C LEU A 165 -4.46 4.23 -8.75
N PHE A 166 -4.43 3.07 -9.42
CA PHE A 166 -5.41 2.71 -10.43
C PHE A 166 -6.82 2.67 -9.82
N ALA A 167 -6.97 1.96 -8.68
CA ALA A 167 -8.25 1.83 -8.01
C ALA A 167 -8.80 3.18 -7.57
N SER A 168 -7.97 4.01 -6.93
CA SER A 168 -8.39 5.34 -6.47
C SER A 168 -8.79 6.24 -7.62
N ARG A 169 -7.97 6.32 -8.69
CA ARG A 169 -8.28 7.16 -9.86
C ARG A 169 -9.57 6.71 -10.53
N ARG A 170 -9.77 5.39 -10.70
CA ARG A 170 -10.97 4.85 -11.32
C ARG A 170 -12.23 5.11 -10.49
N ILE A 171 -12.15 4.95 -9.17
CA ILE A 171 -13.31 5.06 -8.28
C ILE A 171 -13.64 6.52 -7.97
N PHE A 172 -12.64 7.35 -7.66
CA PHE A 172 -12.83 8.70 -7.13
C PHE A 172 -12.33 9.81 -8.07
N GLY A 173 -11.62 9.47 -9.15
CA GLY A 173 -11.00 10.44 -10.05
C GLY A 173 -9.65 10.98 -9.54
N ASP A 174 -9.28 10.66 -8.31
CA ASP A 174 -8.11 11.16 -7.60
C ASP A 174 -7.49 10.09 -6.66
N GLU A 175 -6.78 10.50 -5.62
CA GLU A 175 -6.06 9.62 -4.67
C GLU A 175 -6.82 9.42 -3.33
N SER A 176 -8.11 9.73 -3.26
CA SER A 176 -8.91 9.70 -2.02
C SER A 176 -9.36 8.33 -1.51
N LEU A 177 -9.03 7.22 -2.19
CA LEU A 177 -9.33 5.87 -1.67
C LEU A 177 -8.76 5.64 -0.26
N ILE A 178 -7.59 6.21 0.03
CA ILE A 178 -6.90 6.04 1.32
C ILE A 178 -7.63 6.78 2.45
N ASP A 179 -8.35 7.86 2.14
CA ASP A 179 -9.11 8.62 3.12
C ASP A 179 -10.26 7.81 3.72
N MET A 180 -10.78 6.84 2.96
CA MET A 180 -11.85 5.92 3.36
C MET A 180 -11.38 4.80 4.29
N VAL A 181 -10.09 4.49 4.32
CA VAL A 181 -9.54 3.38 5.12
C VAL A 181 -9.51 3.76 6.60
N ASP A 182 -10.05 2.90 7.46
CA ASP A 182 -10.11 3.12 8.91
C ASP A 182 -9.04 2.30 9.67
N TRP A 183 -8.60 1.17 9.08
CA TRP A 183 -7.60 0.27 9.67
C TRP A 183 -6.63 -0.24 8.62
N THR A 184 -5.35 0.13 8.72
CA THR A 184 -4.30 -0.37 7.84
C THR A 184 -3.44 -1.41 8.54
N ILE A 185 -3.17 -2.52 7.86
CA ILE A 185 -2.18 -3.52 8.25
C ILE A 185 -1.22 -3.74 7.09
N GLY A 186 0.08 -3.79 7.37
CA GLY A 186 1.08 -3.99 6.33
C GLY A 186 2.31 -4.71 6.82
N THR A 187 2.84 -5.64 6.02
CA THR A 187 4.06 -6.42 6.33
C THR A 187 5.21 -6.00 5.42
N SER A 188 6.42 -5.84 5.97
CA SER A 188 7.63 -5.53 5.20
C SER A 188 7.43 -4.29 4.31
N THR A 189 7.58 -4.39 2.99
CA THR A 189 7.26 -3.27 2.10
C THR A 189 5.82 -2.77 2.25
N GLY A 190 4.85 -3.63 2.54
CA GLY A 190 3.48 -3.23 2.85
C GLY A 190 3.39 -2.38 4.10
N SER A 191 4.26 -2.60 5.11
CA SER A 191 4.34 -1.74 6.29
C SER A 191 4.93 -0.38 5.94
N LEU A 192 5.96 -0.33 5.09
CA LEU A 192 6.55 0.92 4.61
C LEU A 192 5.51 1.77 3.86
N LEU A 193 4.73 1.15 2.97
CA LEU A 193 3.63 1.83 2.29
C LEU A 193 2.53 2.28 3.28
N ALA A 194 2.11 1.42 4.19
CA ALA A 194 1.12 1.76 5.22
C ALA A 194 1.53 3.00 6.05
N LEU A 195 2.79 3.03 6.49
CA LEU A 195 3.34 4.10 7.31
C LEU A 195 3.59 5.39 6.50
N SER A 196 3.97 5.27 5.22
CA SER A 196 4.06 6.41 4.30
C SER A 196 2.70 7.09 4.12
N LEU A 197 1.64 6.31 3.90
CA LEU A 197 0.26 6.82 3.82
C LEU A 197 -0.22 7.40 5.16
N ALA A 198 0.13 6.77 6.29
CA ALA A 198 -0.19 7.27 7.61
C ALA A 198 0.51 8.59 7.97
N LYS A 199 1.71 8.83 7.40
CA LYS A 199 2.42 10.11 7.45
C LYS A 199 1.71 11.22 6.66
N GLY A 200 0.76 10.88 5.80
CA GLY A 200 0.01 11.81 4.96
C GLY A 200 0.55 11.95 3.54
N ASN A 201 1.44 11.06 3.10
CA ASN A 201 1.87 11.04 1.71
C ASN A 201 0.72 10.60 0.79
N THR A 202 0.64 11.23 -0.39
CA THR A 202 -0.20 10.74 -1.48
C THR A 202 0.38 9.43 -2.06
N LEU A 203 -0.41 8.67 -2.80
CA LEU A 203 0.06 7.47 -3.49
C LEU A 203 1.12 7.82 -4.54
N THR A 204 1.00 8.97 -5.20
CA THR A 204 2.02 9.49 -6.11
C THR A 204 3.33 9.84 -5.37
N GLN A 205 3.25 10.44 -4.17
CA GLN A 205 4.45 10.66 -3.33
C GLN A 205 5.08 9.34 -2.89
N ALA A 206 4.28 8.37 -2.46
CA ALA A 206 4.77 7.04 -2.14
C ALA A 206 5.46 6.38 -3.35
N PHE A 207 4.93 6.53 -4.57
CA PHE A 207 5.61 6.05 -5.79
C PHE A 207 7.01 6.67 -5.93
N PHE A 208 7.14 7.98 -5.74
CA PHE A 208 8.42 8.68 -5.82
C PHE A 208 9.39 8.20 -4.74
N ASP A 209 8.94 8.06 -3.50
CA ASP A 209 9.77 7.56 -2.41
C ASP A 209 10.34 6.18 -2.78
N TYR A 210 9.49 5.23 -3.19
CA TYR A 210 9.93 3.90 -3.63
C TYR A 210 10.94 3.97 -4.78
N TRP A 211 10.69 4.84 -5.75
CA TRP A 211 11.55 4.97 -6.92
C TRP A 211 12.95 5.48 -6.59
N GLU A 212 13.08 6.31 -5.56
CA GLU A 212 14.36 6.85 -5.11
C GLU A 212 15.07 5.90 -4.16
N MET A 213 14.35 5.46 -3.12
CA MET A 213 14.84 4.56 -2.08
C MET A 213 15.47 3.29 -2.65
N LYS A 214 15.00 2.77 -3.80
CA LYS A 214 15.55 1.57 -4.43
C LYS A 214 17.06 1.66 -4.70
N ASN A 215 17.56 2.84 -5.07
CA ASN A 215 18.97 3.04 -5.42
C ASN A 215 19.83 3.30 -4.18
N GLU A 216 19.20 3.71 -3.08
CA GLU A 216 19.85 3.98 -1.81
C GLU A 216 19.96 2.69 -0.98
N ILE A 217 18.85 1.96 -0.84
CA ILE A 217 18.77 0.77 0.01
C ILE A 217 19.48 -0.43 -0.61
N PHE A 218 19.19 -0.76 -1.88
CA PHE A 218 19.64 -2.01 -2.48
C PHE A 218 20.93 -1.84 -3.29
N LEU A 219 21.94 -2.65 -2.96
CA LEU A 219 23.19 -2.73 -3.72
C LEU A 219 23.06 -3.75 -4.85
N ASP A 220 23.56 -3.40 -6.03
CA ASP A 220 23.64 -4.30 -7.20
C ASP A 220 24.73 -5.36 -7.02
N LYS A 221 24.43 -6.40 -6.21
CA LYS A 221 25.35 -7.49 -5.88
C LYS A 221 24.61 -8.83 -5.93
N SER A 222 25.31 -9.92 -6.20
CA SER A 222 24.73 -11.27 -6.13
C SER A 222 24.46 -11.70 -4.69
N THR A 223 23.53 -12.63 -4.46
CA THR A 223 23.21 -13.17 -3.12
C THR A 223 24.46 -13.70 -2.39
N MET A 224 25.39 -14.36 -3.10
CA MET A 224 26.65 -14.82 -2.52
C MET A 224 27.62 -13.68 -2.18
N SER A 225 27.71 -12.66 -3.02
CA SER A 225 28.48 -11.46 -2.68
C SER A 225 27.87 -10.69 -1.50
N ARG A 226 26.57 -10.86 -1.22
CA ARG A 226 25.92 -10.25 -0.06
C ARG A 226 26.20 -10.99 1.23
N LEU A 227 26.09 -12.32 1.23
CA LEU A 227 26.29 -13.15 2.41
C LEU A 227 27.75 -13.26 2.86
N PHE A 228 28.72 -13.16 1.94
CA PHE A 228 30.15 -13.32 2.24
C PHE A 228 30.94 -12.00 2.25
N GLY A 229 30.26 -10.84 2.29
CA GLY A 229 30.92 -9.54 2.37
C GLY A 229 30.07 -8.50 3.10
N ASN A 230 30.56 -7.26 3.20
CA ASN A 230 29.92 -6.20 4.00
C ASN A 230 28.65 -5.60 3.34
N ALA A 231 27.99 -6.32 2.42
CA ALA A 231 26.81 -5.78 1.73
C ALA A 231 25.59 -5.72 2.66
N VAL A 232 25.38 -6.74 3.51
CA VAL A 232 24.26 -6.76 4.47
C VAL A 232 24.37 -5.59 5.44
N GLU A 233 25.58 -5.35 5.97
CA GLU A 233 25.88 -4.21 6.84
C GLU A 233 25.61 -2.86 6.12
N LYS A 234 26.12 -2.68 4.91
CA LYS A 234 25.90 -1.44 4.15
C LYS A 234 24.44 -1.21 3.80
N GLN A 235 23.72 -2.23 3.33
CA GLN A 235 22.29 -2.12 3.02
C GLN A 235 21.46 -1.84 4.28
N THR A 236 21.85 -2.42 5.43
CA THR A 236 21.24 -2.13 6.73
C THR A 236 21.38 -0.65 7.08
N ASN A 237 22.61 -0.12 7.04
CA ASN A 237 22.86 1.28 7.34
C ASN A 237 22.13 2.22 6.35
N ASN A 238 22.06 1.85 5.07
CA ASN A 238 21.31 2.61 4.07
C ASN A 238 19.81 2.62 4.38
N LEU A 239 19.23 1.47 4.73
CA LEU A 239 17.82 1.38 5.14
C LEU A 239 17.56 2.24 6.38
N ASP A 240 18.42 2.18 7.39
CA ASP A 240 18.28 2.96 8.63
C ASP A 240 18.33 4.47 8.36
N ASN A 241 19.23 4.92 7.47
CA ASN A 241 19.32 6.31 7.05
C ASN A 241 18.06 6.77 6.31
N VAL A 242 17.62 5.99 5.32
CA VAL A 242 16.41 6.28 4.54
C VAL A 242 15.18 6.35 5.45
N LEU A 243 15.00 5.38 6.37
CA LEU A 243 13.87 5.39 7.30
C LEU A 243 13.94 6.55 8.29
N SER A 244 15.13 6.97 8.72
CA SER A 244 15.29 8.14 9.60
C SER A 244 14.91 9.45 8.90
N GLN A 245 15.23 9.58 7.61
CA GLN A 245 14.84 10.74 6.80
C GLN A 245 13.34 10.71 6.46
N THR A 246 12.81 9.52 6.19
CA THR A 246 11.40 9.34 5.82
C THR A 246 10.47 9.52 7.03
N PHE A 247 10.86 8.98 8.19
CA PHE A 247 10.11 9.02 9.43
C PHE A 247 10.96 9.57 10.57
N PRO A 248 11.15 10.90 10.65
CA PRO A 248 11.75 11.56 11.81
C PRO A 248 11.10 11.06 13.12
N PRO A 249 11.86 10.39 14.02
CA PRO A 249 11.34 9.67 15.18
C PRO A 249 10.50 10.52 16.14
N GLU A 250 10.83 11.81 16.26
CA GLU A 250 10.14 12.77 17.12
C GLU A 250 8.76 13.17 16.61
N THR A 251 8.46 12.92 15.33
CA THR A 251 7.21 13.34 14.68
C THR A 251 6.28 12.16 14.45
N PHE A 252 6.81 11.05 13.92
CA PHE A 252 6.01 9.94 13.41
C PHE A 252 6.02 8.74 14.34
N THR A 253 5.06 8.71 15.25
CA THR A 253 4.83 7.62 16.21
C THR A 253 3.42 7.06 16.12
N PHE A 254 3.23 5.85 16.61
CA PHE A 254 1.95 5.16 16.58
C PHE A 254 0.88 5.89 17.43
N LYS A 255 1.24 6.50 18.56
CA LYS A 255 0.30 7.31 19.37
C LYS A 255 -0.16 8.58 18.65
N ASN A 256 0.65 9.16 17.77
CA ASN A 256 0.28 10.35 17.01
C ASN A 256 -0.64 10.06 15.81
N TYR A 257 -0.81 8.79 15.42
CA TYR A 257 -1.67 8.39 14.32
C TYR A 257 -3.09 8.03 14.80
N LYS A 258 -4.11 8.60 14.16
CA LYS A 258 -5.51 8.52 14.62
C LYS A 258 -6.28 7.27 14.17
N LYS A 259 -5.96 6.74 12.99
CA LYS A 259 -6.61 5.54 12.44
C LYS A 259 -5.88 4.29 12.96
N ARG A 260 -6.49 3.10 12.85
CA ARG A 260 -5.82 1.88 13.33
C ARG A 260 -4.67 1.52 12.41
N MET A 261 -3.49 1.28 12.98
CA MET A 261 -2.29 0.82 12.29
C MET A 261 -1.83 -0.50 12.88
N THR A 262 -1.37 -1.43 12.04
CA THR A 262 -0.85 -2.73 12.47
C THR A 262 0.33 -3.12 11.61
N VAL A 263 1.46 -3.43 12.24
CA VAL A 263 2.69 -3.82 11.57
C VAL A 263 3.24 -5.09 12.23
N PRO A 264 3.15 -6.26 11.56
CA PRO A 264 3.71 -7.49 12.07
C PRO A 264 5.23 -7.58 11.83
N ALA A 265 5.95 -8.18 12.76
CA ALA A 265 7.36 -8.57 12.64
C ALA A 265 7.58 -9.92 13.33
N LEU A 266 8.63 -10.64 12.96
CA LEU A 266 8.97 -11.90 13.64
C LEU A 266 10.05 -11.63 14.70
N ASP A 267 9.71 -11.84 15.97
CA ASP A 267 10.65 -11.77 17.09
C ASP A 267 11.39 -13.09 17.25
N ILE A 268 12.71 -13.04 17.10
CA ILE A 268 13.63 -14.17 17.19
C ILE A 268 14.48 -14.14 18.46
N SER A 269 14.16 -13.27 19.44
CA SER A 269 14.88 -13.24 20.73
C SER A 269 14.78 -14.54 21.51
N THR A 270 13.75 -15.36 21.26
CA THR A 270 13.54 -16.65 21.95
C THR A 270 13.23 -17.76 20.95
N THR A 271 13.44 -19.01 21.37
CA THR A 271 13.02 -20.21 20.62
C THR A 271 11.83 -20.86 21.35
N PRO A 272 10.68 -21.10 20.68
CA PRO A 272 10.40 -20.79 19.27
C PRO A 272 10.23 -19.27 19.03
N ALA A 273 10.56 -18.83 17.81
CA ALA A 273 10.29 -17.46 17.38
C ALA A 273 8.80 -17.13 17.46
N ARG A 274 8.46 -15.87 17.72
CA ARG A 274 7.08 -15.42 17.97
C ARG A 274 6.73 -14.25 17.09
N LEU A 275 5.52 -14.25 16.55
CA LEU A 275 4.99 -13.08 15.87
C LEU A 275 4.79 -11.94 16.87
N HIS A 276 5.42 -10.81 16.60
CA HIS A 276 5.19 -9.54 17.28
C HIS A 276 4.32 -8.64 16.41
N THR A 277 3.50 -7.79 17.03
CA THR A 277 2.58 -6.91 16.31
C THR A 277 2.64 -5.51 16.92
N PHE A 278 3.22 -4.57 16.19
CA PHE A 278 3.17 -3.15 16.51
C PHE A 278 1.80 -2.60 16.14
N ARG A 279 1.15 -1.87 17.07
CA ARG A 279 -0.22 -1.35 16.90
C ARG A 279 -0.47 -0.13 17.77
N ASN A 280 -1.45 0.68 17.39
CA ASN A 280 -1.85 1.91 18.10
C ASN A 280 -3.27 1.83 18.69
N TYR A 281 -3.72 0.63 19.02
CA TYR A 281 -5.01 0.41 19.65
C TYR A 281 -4.88 -0.66 20.74
N PRO A 282 -5.77 -0.66 21.74
CA PRO A 282 -5.67 -1.58 22.86
C PRO A 282 -5.90 -3.03 22.42
N TYR A 283 -5.20 -3.97 23.05
CA TYR A 283 -5.32 -5.40 22.80
C TYR A 283 -5.59 -6.14 24.11
N GLY A 284 -6.41 -7.18 24.08
CA GLY A 284 -6.83 -7.86 25.31
C GLY A 284 -7.68 -6.94 26.18
N ASP A 285 -7.48 -7.04 27.49
CA ASP A 285 -8.21 -6.32 28.55
C ASP A 285 -7.93 -4.80 28.60
N GLY A 286 -7.66 -4.17 27.46
CA GLY A 286 -7.39 -2.74 27.36
C GLY A 286 -5.96 -2.34 27.73
N VAL A 287 -5.00 -3.27 27.61
CA VAL A 287 -3.58 -3.00 27.89
C VAL A 287 -3.10 -1.86 27.00
N GLU A 288 -2.49 -0.83 27.62
CA GLU A 288 -1.87 0.26 26.87
C GLU A 288 -0.78 -0.28 25.95
N TYR A 289 -0.65 0.32 24.77
CA TYR A 289 0.41 0.02 23.83
C TYR A 289 1.56 1.00 24.03
N ASP A 290 2.78 0.47 23.91
CA ASP A 290 3.98 1.30 23.88
C ASP A 290 3.98 2.19 22.65
N ASP A 291 4.47 3.43 22.81
CA ASP A 291 4.64 4.28 21.64
C ASP A 291 5.87 3.83 20.86
N VAL A 292 5.65 3.38 19.63
CA VAL A 292 6.70 2.96 18.72
C VAL A 292 6.80 3.93 17.55
N THR A 293 8.02 4.20 17.12
CA THR A 293 8.23 5.08 15.96
C THR A 293 7.88 4.35 14.67
N PHE A 294 7.43 5.09 13.66
CA PHE A 294 7.19 4.52 12.32
C PHE A 294 8.48 3.92 11.75
N LYS A 295 9.63 4.56 12.00
CA LYS A 295 10.95 4.04 11.64
C LYS A 295 11.19 2.66 12.21
N ASP A 296 11.01 2.46 13.51
CA ASP A 296 11.31 1.19 14.17
C ASP A 296 10.36 0.07 13.72
N ALA A 297 9.06 0.37 13.62
CA ALA A 297 8.10 -0.59 13.11
C ALA A 297 8.40 -1.01 11.66
N ALA A 298 8.72 -0.06 10.78
CA ALA A 298 9.14 -0.34 9.39
C ALA A 298 10.44 -1.14 9.33
N ARG A 299 11.43 -0.78 10.15
CA ARG A 299 12.74 -1.42 10.17
C ARG A 299 12.67 -2.86 10.68
N ALA A 300 11.86 -3.11 11.71
CA ALA A 300 11.60 -4.44 12.26
C ALA A 300 10.85 -5.31 11.25
N SER A 301 9.77 -4.80 10.66
CA SER A 301 8.94 -5.56 9.71
C SER A 301 9.62 -5.84 8.37
N GLY A 302 10.52 -4.96 7.92
CA GLY A 302 11.23 -5.06 6.64
C GLY A 302 12.64 -5.68 6.71
N ALA A 303 13.06 -6.21 7.86
CA ALA A 303 14.39 -6.78 8.10
C ALA A 303 14.59 -8.15 7.41
N ALA A 304 14.48 -8.20 6.08
CA ALA A 304 14.54 -9.44 5.30
C ALA A 304 15.87 -10.17 5.51
N PRO A 305 15.86 -11.44 5.96
CA PRO A 305 17.08 -12.22 6.08
C PRO A 305 17.84 -12.25 4.76
N THR A 306 19.18 -12.29 4.84
CA THR A 306 20.11 -12.17 3.70
C THR A 306 20.24 -10.79 3.05
N TYR A 307 19.33 -9.85 3.35
CA TYR A 307 19.40 -8.45 2.89
C TYR A 307 19.82 -7.49 3.99
N PHE A 308 19.26 -7.65 5.19
CA PHE A 308 19.46 -6.75 6.32
C PHE A 308 19.79 -7.53 7.59
N HIS A 309 20.49 -6.91 8.53
CA HIS A 309 20.62 -7.43 9.88
C HIS A 309 19.28 -7.33 10.63
N PRO A 310 19.01 -8.24 11.59
CA PRO A 310 17.87 -8.09 12.50
C PRO A 310 17.83 -6.69 13.12
N HIS A 311 16.62 -6.14 13.31
CA HIS A 311 16.45 -4.89 14.04
C HIS A 311 16.47 -5.19 15.54
N GLU A 312 17.41 -4.60 16.26
CA GLU A 312 17.48 -4.72 17.72
C GLU A 312 16.79 -3.50 18.34
N MET A 313 15.76 -3.74 19.14
CA MET A 313 15.02 -2.70 19.86
C MET A 313 14.66 -3.24 21.24
N ASP A 314 15.06 -2.51 22.28
CA ASP A 314 15.01 -2.95 23.67
C ASP A 314 15.69 -4.33 23.86
N ASN A 315 14.93 -5.36 24.23
CA ASN A 315 15.40 -6.75 24.38
C ASN A 315 14.90 -7.67 23.25
N HIS A 316 14.37 -7.08 22.19
CA HIS A 316 13.81 -7.80 21.04
C HIS A 316 14.77 -7.78 19.85
N LYS A 317 14.79 -8.89 19.12
CA LYS A 317 15.51 -9.04 17.85
C LYS A 317 14.50 -9.38 16.78
N PHE A 318 14.20 -8.42 15.93
CA PHE A 318 13.17 -8.57 14.90
C PHE A 318 13.77 -8.89 13.54
N VAL A 319 13.14 -9.81 12.83
CA VAL A 319 13.35 -10.06 11.40
C VAL A 319 12.04 -9.86 10.64
N ASP A 320 12.13 -9.83 9.31
CA ASP A 320 11.00 -9.53 8.43
C ASP A 320 9.73 -10.31 8.76
N GLY A 321 8.61 -9.59 8.89
CA GLY A 321 7.32 -10.18 9.22
C GLY A 321 6.81 -11.15 8.16
N SER A 322 7.31 -11.07 6.91
CA SER A 322 6.92 -11.93 5.80
C SER A 322 7.29 -13.40 6.02
N LEU A 323 8.26 -13.68 6.90
CA LEU A 323 8.57 -15.06 7.31
C LEU A 323 7.41 -15.76 8.04
N ALA A 324 6.49 -14.99 8.62
CA ALA A 324 5.35 -15.51 9.38
C ALA A 324 3.99 -15.02 8.84
N ALA A 325 3.94 -13.83 8.23
CA ALA A 325 2.70 -13.16 7.87
C ALA A 325 2.88 -12.23 6.64
N ASN A 326 3.32 -12.76 5.50
CA ASN A 326 3.52 -11.94 4.29
C ASN A 326 2.21 -11.31 3.77
N CYS A 327 1.11 -12.08 3.75
CA CYS A 327 -0.24 -11.55 3.54
C CYS A 327 -0.93 -11.47 4.92
N PRO A 328 -0.96 -10.30 5.58
CA PRO A 328 -1.28 -10.21 7.01
C PRO A 328 -2.78 -10.29 7.34
N LEU A 329 -3.60 -10.94 6.50
CA LEU A 329 -5.05 -11.08 6.71
C LEU A 329 -5.39 -11.91 7.95
N ASN A 330 -4.65 -12.98 8.21
CA ASN A 330 -4.82 -13.76 9.44
C ASN A 330 -4.50 -12.92 10.69
N ILE A 331 -3.55 -11.99 10.59
CA ILE A 331 -3.20 -11.10 11.68
C ILE A 331 -4.31 -10.06 11.89
N LEU A 332 -4.85 -9.48 10.81
CA LEU A 332 -6.02 -8.61 10.88
C LEU A 332 -7.18 -9.30 11.60
N PHE A 333 -7.50 -10.54 11.24
CA PHE A 333 -8.58 -11.29 11.86
C PHE A 333 -8.29 -11.62 13.33
N ARG A 334 -7.05 -11.95 13.69
CA ARG A 334 -6.65 -12.17 15.08
C ARG A 334 -6.83 -10.91 15.93
N GLU A 335 -6.37 -9.77 15.43
CA GLU A 335 -6.54 -8.49 16.14
C GLU A 335 -8.02 -8.11 16.23
N TYR A 336 -8.78 -8.30 15.15
CA TYR A 336 -10.24 -8.10 15.11
C TYR A 336 -10.97 -8.95 16.16
N ASP A 337 -10.66 -10.24 16.25
CA ASP A 337 -11.25 -11.15 17.23
C ASP A 337 -10.90 -10.77 18.65
N CYS A 338 -9.66 -10.36 18.88
CA CYS A 338 -9.25 -9.88 20.18
C CYS A 338 -10.05 -8.64 20.58
N CYS A 339 -10.21 -7.65 19.69
CA CYS A 339 -11.05 -6.49 19.97
C CYS A 339 -12.49 -6.90 20.34
N ARG A 340 -13.08 -7.85 19.60
CA ARG A 340 -14.45 -8.33 19.86
C ARG A 340 -14.60 -9.05 21.19
N GLN A 341 -13.67 -9.95 21.51
CA GLN A 341 -13.68 -10.70 22.77
C GLN A 341 -13.63 -9.77 23.98
N ASN A 342 -12.89 -8.67 23.84
CA ASN A 342 -12.73 -7.65 24.88
C ASN A 342 -13.79 -6.54 24.82
N LYS A 343 -14.91 -6.79 24.10
CA LYS A 343 -16.06 -5.88 23.99
C LYS A 343 -15.70 -4.48 23.49
N GLN A 344 -14.60 -4.35 22.74
CA GLN A 344 -14.27 -3.11 22.05
C GLN A 344 -15.20 -2.97 20.83
N GLU A 345 -15.64 -1.75 20.54
CA GLU A 345 -16.40 -1.47 19.31
C GLU A 345 -15.51 -1.72 18.09
N CYS A 346 -15.68 -2.89 17.47
CA CYS A 346 -14.86 -3.35 16.38
C CYS A 346 -15.68 -4.26 15.46
N SER A 347 -16.17 -3.69 14.36
CA SER A 347 -16.83 -4.40 13.25
C SER A 347 -16.08 -4.11 11.95
N LEU A 348 -16.10 -5.01 10.97
CA LEU A 348 -15.45 -4.81 9.68
C LEU A 348 -16.53 -4.59 8.62
N ALA A 349 -16.48 -3.45 7.92
CA ALA A 349 -17.42 -3.12 6.85
C ALA A 349 -16.93 -3.57 5.46
N CYS A 350 -15.61 -3.63 5.26
CA CYS A 350 -14.97 -4.08 4.02
C CYS A 350 -13.50 -4.39 4.30
N ILE A 351 -12.93 -5.35 3.57
CA ILE A 351 -11.48 -5.61 3.54
C ILE A 351 -10.97 -5.44 2.11
N ILE A 352 -9.98 -4.57 1.94
CA ILE A 352 -9.23 -4.38 0.71
C ILE A 352 -7.84 -4.99 0.95
N SER A 353 -7.47 -6.01 0.19
CA SER A 353 -6.17 -6.68 0.28
C SER A 353 -5.38 -6.45 -1.00
N ILE A 354 -4.20 -5.86 -0.89
CA ILE A 354 -3.32 -5.53 -2.01
C ILE A 354 -2.06 -6.38 -1.95
N GLY A 355 -1.85 -7.18 -2.99
CA GLY A 355 -0.64 -7.97 -3.15
C GLY A 355 0.50 -7.19 -3.83
N THR A 356 1.71 -7.76 -3.78
CA THR A 356 2.88 -7.27 -4.53
C THR A 356 3.10 -8.01 -5.85
N GLY A 357 2.09 -8.75 -6.31
CA GLY A 357 2.13 -9.56 -7.52
C GLY A 357 2.56 -11.01 -7.27
N GLU A 358 2.02 -11.91 -8.08
CA GLU A 358 2.33 -13.35 -7.99
C GLU A 358 2.93 -13.89 -9.29
N PRO A 359 3.94 -14.78 -9.20
CA PRO A 359 4.54 -15.39 -10.38
C PRO A 359 3.55 -16.36 -11.02
N THR A 360 3.68 -16.59 -12.34
CA THR A 360 2.98 -17.69 -12.99
C THR A 360 3.49 -19.03 -12.46
N GLU A 361 2.59 -20.00 -12.34
CA GLU A 361 2.97 -21.34 -11.90
C GLU A 361 3.95 -21.97 -12.90
N THR A 362 5.10 -22.41 -12.40
CA THR A 362 6.14 -23.05 -13.21
C THR A 362 6.71 -24.28 -12.51
N LYS A 363 7.11 -25.29 -13.29
CA LYS A 363 7.77 -26.48 -12.73
C LYS A 363 9.16 -26.11 -12.20
N ARG A 364 9.38 -26.30 -10.90
CA ARG A 364 10.68 -26.11 -10.26
C ARG A 364 11.72 -27.07 -10.84
N ARG A 365 12.92 -26.55 -11.10
CA ARG A 365 14.09 -27.35 -11.47
C ARG A 365 15.00 -27.52 -10.27
N TYR A 366 14.56 -28.28 -9.27
CA TYR A 366 15.38 -28.60 -8.10
C TYR A 366 16.32 -29.76 -8.41
N LYS A 367 17.63 -29.56 -8.22
CA LYS A 367 18.65 -30.61 -8.35
C LYS A 367 19.48 -30.66 -7.08
N SER A 368 19.64 -31.86 -6.53
CA SER A 368 20.50 -32.16 -5.38
C SER A 368 21.55 -33.19 -5.76
N GLY A 369 22.75 -33.09 -5.18
CA GLY A 369 23.83 -34.05 -5.40
C GLY A 369 24.94 -33.88 -4.37
N ASN A 370 25.83 -34.88 -4.31
CA ASN A 370 26.84 -34.98 -3.25
C ASN A 370 28.18 -34.30 -3.55
N SER A 371 28.39 -33.79 -4.76
CA SER A 371 29.61 -33.05 -5.10
C SER A 371 29.61 -31.66 -4.48
N ILE A 372 30.79 -31.05 -4.31
CA ILE A 372 30.93 -29.68 -3.80
C ILE A 372 30.10 -28.69 -4.63
N LYS A 373 30.10 -28.83 -5.97
CA LYS A 373 29.31 -28.01 -6.87
C LYS A 373 27.81 -28.16 -6.65
N GLU A 374 27.34 -29.39 -6.41
CA GLU A 374 25.92 -29.65 -6.14
C GLU A 374 25.51 -29.21 -4.72
N ARG A 375 26.40 -29.28 -3.73
CA ARG A 375 26.20 -28.70 -2.39
C ARG A 375 26.09 -27.18 -2.43
N THR A 376 26.93 -26.50 -3.21
CA THR A 376 26.82 -25.05 -3.41
C THR A 376 25.51 -24.68 -4.11
N LYS A 377 25.11 -25.42 -5.15
CA LYS A 377 23.80 -25.22 -5.80
C LYS A 377 22.63 -25.46 -4.83
N HIS A 378 22.74 -26.47 -3.96
CA HIS A 378 21.73 -26.75 -2.95
C HIS A 378 21.56 -25.57 -1.98
N ILE A 379 22.66 -24.96 -1.50
CA ILE A 379 22.59 -23.76 -0.64
C ILE A 379 21.88 -22.62 -1.36
N VAL A 380 22.20 -22.38 -2.64
CA VAL A 380 21.51 -21.36 -3.45
C VAL A 380 20.02 -21.65 -3.57
N HIS A 381 19.63 -22.89 -3.88
CA HIS A 381 18.21 -23.27 -3.96
C HIS A 381 17.48 -23.13 -2.62
N VAL A 382 18.12 -23.46 -1.49
CA VAL A 382 17.53 -23.27 -0.15
C VAL A 382 17.37 -21.79 0.16
N SER A 383 18.35 -20.95 -0.17
CA SER A 383 18.21 -19.49 -0.03
C SER A 383 17.10 -18.94 -0.93
N GLU A 384 16.97 -19.41 -2.17
CA GLU A 384 15.85 -19.05 -3.06
C GLU A 384 14.50 -19.46 -2.47
N LEU A 385 14.38 -20.67 -1.91
CA LEU A 385 13.17 -21.13 -1.23
C LEU A 385 12.79 -20.25 -0.03
N LEU A 386 13.76 -19.83 0.77
CA LEU A 386 13.52 -18.91 1.89
C LEU A 386 13.07 -17.54 1.40
N LEU A 387 13.69 -17.01 0.35
CA LEU A 387 13.27 -15.75 -0.27
C LEU A 387 11.88 -15.85 -0.90
N GLU A 388 11.52 -17.00 -1.46
CA GLU A 388 10.17 -17.23 -1.95
C GLU A 388 9.12 -17.25 -0.83
N GLN A 389 9.45 -17.72 0.38
CA GLN A 389 8.53 -17.61 1.53
C GLN A 389 8.32 -16.15 1.95
N VAL A 390 9.35 -15.31 1.83
CA VAL A 390 9.26 -13.85 2.07
C VAL A 390 8.44 -13.14 0.98
N VAL A 391 8.32 -13.75 -0.20
CA VAL A 391 7.69 -13.18 -1.40
C VAL A 391 6.28 -13.68 -1.62
N GLY A 392 6.05 -14.95 -1.34
CA GLY A 392 4.79 -15.64 -1.48
C GLY A 392 4.01 -15.63 -0.17
N TYR A 393 2.73 -15.93 -0.26
CA TYR A 393 1.90 -16.16 0.91
C TYR A 393 1.28 -17.54 0.78
N GLU A 394 0.93 -18.15 1.90
CA GLU A 394 0.25 -19.44 1.90
C GLU A 394 -1.18 -19.24 1.38
N LYS A 395 -1.52 -19.88 0.25
CA LYS A 395 -2.85 -19.72 -0.39
C LYS A 395 -3.99 -20.13 0.53
N SER A 396 -3.78 -21.18 1.34
CA SER A 396 -4.74 -21.68 2.33
C SER A 396 -5.17 -20.59 3.32
N ILE A 397 -4.24 -19.73 3.76
CA ILE A 397 -4.53 -18.62 4.68
C ILE A 397 -5.45 -17.60 4.03
N LEU A 398 -5.18 -17.24 2.77
CA LEU A 398 -6.03 -16.34 2.00
C LEU A 398 -7.44 -16.93 1.81
N GLU A 399 -7.53 -18.20 1.40
CA GLU A 399 -8.80 -18.92 1.22
C GLU A 399 -9.60 -18.97 2.53
N CYS A 400 -8.98 -19.30 3.66
CA CYS A 400 -9.62 -19.29 4.98
C CYS A 400 -10.15 -17.88 5.34
N CYS A 401 -9.37 -16.83 5.06
CA CYS A 401 -9.80 -15.45 5.29
C CYS A 401 -10.99 -15.08 4.40
N GLN A 402 -11.00 -15.50 3.13
CA GLN A 402 -12.12 -15.27 2.21
C GLN A 402 -13.39 -16.00 2.66
N ASP A 403 -13.29 -17.27 3.03
CA ASP A 403 -14.43 -18.05 3.53
C ASP A 403 -15.01 -17.44 4.79
N ARG A 404 -14.14 -16.93 5.67
CA ARG A 404 -14.55 -16.20 6.85
C ARG A 404 -15.26 -14.89 6.51
N CYS A 405 -14.77 -14.12 5.53
CA CYS A 405 -15.48 -12.94 5.04
C CYS A 405 -16.87 -13.29 4.52
N ARG A 406 -16.98 -14.33 3.68
CA ARG A 406 -18.26 -14.83 3.15
C ARG A 406 -19.22 -15.23 4.27
N ALA A 407 -18.74 -15.99 5.26
CA ALA A 407 -19.54 -16.45 6.40
C ALA A 407 -20.07 -15.30 7.27
N ASN A 408 -19.37 -14.15 7.30
CA ASN A 408 -19.74 -12.98 8.09
C ASN A 408 -20.33 -11.84 7.25
N ASN A 409 -20.60 -12.05 5.96
CA ASN A 409 -21.05 -11.03 5.01
C ASN A 409 -20.16 -9.78 5.01
N ILE A 410 -18.84 -9.96 5.10
CA ILE A 410 -17.86 -8.88 4.99
C ILE A 410 -17.39 -8.83 3.52
N PRO A 411 -17.67 -7.74 2.77
CA PRO A 411 -17.09 -7.54 1.45
C PRO A 411 -15.57 -7.64 1.48
N PHE A 412 -15.01 -8.41 0.54
CA PHE A 412 -13.58 -8.69 0.47
C PHE A 412 -13.07 -8.56 -0.96
N PHE A 413 -12.07 -7.72 -1.16
CA PHE A 413 -11.45 -7.48 -2.46
C PHE A 413 -9.96 -7.77 -2.40
N ARG A 414 -9.47 -8.70 -3.23
CA ARG A 414 -8.04 -9.03 -3.35
C ARG A 414 -7.52 -8.58 -4.71
N ILE A 415 -6.72 -7.52 -4.70
CA ILE A 415 -6.07 -6.97 -5.89
C ILE A 415 -4.61 -7.44 -5.89
N ASN A 416 -4.31 -8.45 -6.72
CA ASN A 416 -2.97 -9.03 -6.79
C ASN A 416 -2.62 -9.45 -8.24
N PRO A 417 -1.90 -8.62 -9.00
CA PRO A 417 -1.58 -8.93 -10.39
C PRO A 417 -0.76 -10.20 -10.58
N THR A 418 -1.16 -11.04 -11.54
CA THR A 418 -0.45 -12.27 -11.90
C THR A 418 0.67 -12.03 -12.91
N GLY A 419 1.67 -12.92 -12.97
CA GLY A 419 2.78 -12.85 -13.93
C GLY A 419 3.94 -11.94 -13.50
N ILE A 420 3.99 -11.62 -12.22
CA ILE A 420 5.05 -10.82 -11.60
C ILE A 420 5.99 -11.74 -10.83
N ALA A 421 7.16 -12.00 -11.43
CA ALA A 421 8.22 -12.84 -10.87
C ALA A 421 9.51 -12.05 -10.60
N ASP A 422 9.41 -10.72 -10.58
CA ASP A 422 10.53 -9.82 -10.35
C ASP A 422 11.10 -10.01 -8.95
N ARG A 423 12.42 -9.88 -8.81
CA ARG A 423 13.08 -10.03 -7.50
C ARG A 423 12.71 -8.87 -6.58
N ILE A 424 12.68 -9.15 -5.28
CA ILE A 424 12.40 -8.13 -4.24
C ILE A 424 13.43 -7.01 -4.17
N ASP A 425 14.62 -7.22 -4.73
CA ASP A 425 15.73 -6.27 -4.77
C ASP A 425 15.95 -5.67 -6.17
N GLN A 426 14.93 -5.72 -7.04
CA GLN A 426 15.04 -5.20 -8.39
C GLN A 426 15.22 -3.68 -8.37
N ILE A 427 16.35 -3.20 -8.91
CA ILE A 427 16.64 -1.77 -9.03
C ILE A 427 16.70 -1.28 -10.48
N ASP A 428 16.69 -2.19 -11.46
CA ASP A 428 16.74 -1.81 -12.88
C ASP A 428 15.45 -1.11 -13.30
N ASN A 429 15.58 0.14 -13.76
CA ASN A 429 14.45 0.99 -14.16
C ASN A 429 13.58 0.34 -15.26
N GLY A 430 14.21 -0.39 -16.19
CA GLY A 430 13.52 -1.06 -17.29
C GLY A 430 12.67 -2.24 -16.80
N LYS A 431 13.23 -3.08 -15.93
CA LYS A 431 12.50 -4.21 -15.34
C LYS A 431 11.38 -3.75 -14.40
N LEU A 432 11.61 -2.73 -13.59
CA LEU A 432 10.56 -2.14 -12.74
C LEU A 432 9.42 -1.55 -13.59
N THR A 433 9.73 -0.85 -14.68
CA THR A 433 8.68 -0.34 -15.58
C THR A 433 7.97 -1.46 -16.36
N ASP A 434 8.65 -2.55 -16.72
CA ASP A 434 7.99 -3.73 -17.28
C ASP A 434 7.04 -4.39 -16.27
N MET A 435 7.44 -4.50 -14.99
CA MET A 435 6.61 -5.00 -13.90
C MET A 435 5.37 -4.14 -13.68
N ILE A 436 5.53 -2.82 -13.58
CA ILE A 436 4.41 -1.86 -13.47
C ILE A 436 3.48 -1.97 -14.68
N TRP A 437 4.03 -2.09 -15.89
CA TRP A 437 3.23 -2.22 -17.10
C TRP A 437 2.38 -3.49 -17.11
N LYS A 438 2.92 -4.63 -16.65
CA LYS A 438 2.14 -5.86 -16.49
C LYS A 438 1.01 -5.69 -15.48
N ALA A 439 1.28 -5.02 -14.36
CA ALA A 439 0.26 -4.73 -13.34
C ALA A 439 -0.87 -3.88 -13.93
N LEU A 440 -0.56 -2.83 -14.70
CA LEU A 440 -1.55 -1.98 -15.35
C LEU A 440 -2.42 -2.73 -16.37
N ILE A 441 -1.83 -3.63 -17.16
CA ILE A 441 -2.61 -4.48 -18.08
C ILE A 441 -3.56 -5.37 -17.29
N TRP A 442 -3.06 -6.02 -16.22
CA TRP A 442 -3.89 -6.88 -15.38
C TRP A 442 -5.04 -6.11 -14.72
N LEU A 443 -4.79 -4.89 -14.23
CA LEU A 443 -5.81 -4.05 -13.60
C LEU A 443 -6.90 -3.63 -14.58
N GLU A 444 -6.55 -3.34 -15.83
CA GLU A 444 -7.53 -3.05 -16.88
C GLU A 444 -8.37 -4.28 -17.22
N ASP A 445 -7.73 -5.45 -17.40
CA ASP A 445 -8.42 -6.73 -17.64
C ASP A 445 -9.33 -7.14 -16.44
N ASN A 446 -9.15 -6.55 -15.24
CA ASN A 446 -9.92 -6.83 -14.02
C ASN A 446 -10.67 -5.59 -13.49
N SER A 447 -10.98 -4.63 -14.37
CA SER A 447 -11.60 -3.36 -13.99
C SER A 447 -12.98 -3.50 -13.34
N ASP A 448 -13.74 -4.54 -13.66
CA ASP A 448 -15.04 -4.85 -13.03
C ASP A 448 -14.91 -5.05 -11.51
N MET A 449 -13.84 -5.73 -11.06
CA MET A 449 -13.57 -5.92 -9.62
C MET A 449 -13.35 -4.58 -8.91
N ILE A 450 -12.72 -3.62 -9.59
CA ILE A 450 -12.46 -2.29 -9.07
C ILE A 450 -13.75 -1.47 -9.02
N ASP A 451 -14.64 -1.63 -9.99
CA ASP A 451 -15.96 -0.99 -9.98
C ASP A 451 -16.84 -1.52 -8.85
N ASP A 452 -16.81 -2.82 -8.60
CA ASP A 452 -17.56 -3.44 -7.49
C ASP A 452 -17.02 -3.01 -6.12
N LEU A 453 -15.70 -2.82 -6.00
CA LEU A 453 -15.10 -2.16 -4.85
C LEU A 453 -15.64 -0.72 -4.70
N GLY A 454 -15.66 0.05 -5.78
CA GLY A 454 -16.20 1.42 -5.77
C GLY A 454 -17.65 1.49 -5.30
N LYS A 455 -18.53 0.63 -5.84
CA LYS A 455 -19.94 0.53 -5.41
C LYS A 455 -20.05 0.19 -3.92
N THR A 456 -19.29 -0.80 -3.47
CA THR A 456 -19.27 -1.20 -2.05
C THR A 456 -18.86 -0.04 -1.14
N LEU A 457 -17.80 0.70 -1.50
CA LEU A 457 -17.33 1.84 -0.72
C LEU A 457 -18.36 2.97 -0.68
N LYS A 458 -19.06 3.21 -1.80
CA LYS A 458 -20.17 4.17 -1.89
C LYS A 458 -21.31 3.78 -0.95
N ASP A 459 -21.77 2.54 -1.01
CA ASP A 459 -22.88 2.04 -0.19
C ASP A 459 -22.54 2.13 1.30
N ILE A 460 -21.29 1.79 1.67
CA ILE A 460 -20.78 1.96 3.04
C ILE A 460 -20.81 3.44 3.43
N HIS A 461 -20.31 4.36 2.59
CA HIS A 461 -20.28 5.78 2.88
C HIS A 461 -21.69 6.39 3.06
N GLU A 462 -22.62 6.07 2.17
CA GLU A 462 -24.01 6.55 2.23
C GLU A 462 -24.71 6.03 3.48
N SER A 463 -24.53 4.75 3.82
CA SER A 463 -25.03 4.15 5.06
C SER A 463 -24.44 4.84 6.29
N LYS A 464 -23.15 5.23 6.25
CA LYS A 464 -22.51 6.01 7.33
C LYS A 464 -23.21 7.38 7.50
N ASN A 465 -23.59 8.06 6.43
CA ASN A 465 -24.19 9.41 6.50
C ASN A 465 -25.66 9.42 6.98
N ILE A 466 -26.42 8.37 6.65
CA ILE A 466 -27.82 8.23 7.09
C ILE A 466 -27.88 8.10 8.63
N ASN A 467 -27.09 7.18 9.21
CA ASN A 467 -27.07 6.95 10.66
C ASN A 467 -26.69 8.20 11.46
N GLN A 468 -25.74 9.01 10.96
CA GLN A 468 -25.39 10.29 11.59
C GLN A 468 -26.53 11.30 11.56
N THR A 469 -27.30 11.34 10.47
CA THR A 469 -28.42 12.28 10.33
C THR A 469 -29.56 11.91 11.28
N GLU A 470 -29.82 10.61 11.47
CA GLU A 470 -30.83 10.11 12.41
C GLU A 470 -30.43 10.33 13.88
N GLU A 471 -29.16 10.15 14.24
CA GLU A 471 -28.68 10.45 15.61
C GLU A 471 -28.80 11.94 15.94
N VAL A 472 -28.44 12.82 15.00
CA VAL A 472 -28.61 14.28 15.16
C VAL A 472 -30.10 14.64 15.28
N ALA A 473 -30.98 14.04 14.48
CA ALA A 473 -32.43 14.27 14.56
C ALA A 473 -33.02 13.80 15.90
N LYS A 474 -32.57 12.66 16.45
CA LYS A 474 -32.96 12.20 17.79
C LYS A 474 -32.46 13.12 18.90
N PHE A 475 -31.26 13.68 18.77
CA PHE A 475 -30.69 14.61 19.74
C PHE A 475 -31.45 15.96 19.76
N VAL A 476 -31.84 16.46 18.58
CA VAL A 476 -32.65 17.69 18.44
C VAL A 476 -34.08 17.47 18.95
N ASN A 477 -34.70 16.33 18.70
CA ASN A 477 -36.05 16.03 19.19
C ASN A 477 -36.09 15.66 20.69
N GLY A 478 -34.98 15.18 21.27
CA GLY A 478 -34.87 14.87 22.70
C GLY A 478 -34.71 16.08 23.61
N THR A 479 -34.24 17.22 23.08
CA THR A 479 -34.06 18.46 23.84
C THR A 479 -35.29 19.38 23.83
N GLY A 480 -36.35 19.02 23.08
CA GLY A 480 -37.57 19.81 22.92
C GLY A 480 -38.73 19.52 23.90
N SER A 481 -38.56 18.66 24.93
CA SER A 481 -39.69 18.28 25.82
C SER A 481 -39.52 18.58 27.31
N VAL A 482 -38.49 19.32 27.73
CA VAL A 482 -38.28 19.65 29.16
C VAL A 482 -38.42 21.16 29.42
N LEU A 483 -39.53 21.77 28.99
CA LEU A 483 -40.00 23.05 29.55
C LEU A 483 -41.51 23.16 29.34
N ASN A 484 -42.30 22.53 30.23
CA ASN A 484 -43.55 23.06 30.78
C ASN A 484 -44.25 21.99 31.63
N GLY A 485 -44.21 22.17 32.94
CA GLY A 485 -44.89 21.30 33.89
C GLY A 485 -44.58 21.68 35.33
N ALA A 486 -44.98 22.88 35.74
CA ALA A 486 -45.10 23.21 37.16
C ALA A 486 -46.23 22.36 37.77
N PHE A 487 -45.97 21.64 38.87
CA PHE A 487 -46.72 21.76 40.13
C PHE A 487 -46.29 20.70 41.19
N GLN A 488 -45.99 21.22 42.38
CA GLN A 488 -46.16 20.66 43.74
C GLN A 488 -45.44 19.38 44.20
N MET A 489 -44.51 19.60 45.14
CA MET A 489 -44.08 18.62 46.17
C MET A 489 -45.21 18.32 47.17
N PRO A 490 -45.16 17.14 47.81
CA PRO A 490 -45.09 17.14 49.27
C PRO A 490 -43.93 16.32 49.85
N LEU A 491 -43.60 16.71 51.07
CA LEU A 491 -42.53 16.23 51.95
C LEU A 491 -42.85 14.90 52.65
N THR A 492 -41.75 14.18 52.96
CA THR A 492 -41.45 13.26 54.10
C THR A 492 -42.10 11.85 54.17
N PRO A 493 -41.54 10.89 54.97
CA PRO A 493 -40.14 10.48 55.09
C PRO A 493 -39.92 8.94 55.22
N THR A 494 -38.65 8.52 55.12
CA THR A 494 -37.98 7.35 55.75
C THR A 494 -38.61 5.95 55.74
N ARG A 495 -37.86 4.97 55.19
CA ARG A 495 -37.40 3.79 55.96
C ARG A 495 -36.29 3.02 55.22
N LEU A 496 -35.13 2.90 55.89
CA LEU A 496 -34.12 1.89 55.62
C LEU A 496 -34.71 0.49 55.78
N ASN A 497 -34.30 -0.44 54.94
CA ASN A 497 -34.11 -1.83 55.35
C ASN A 497 -33.01 -2.50 54.52
N TYR A 498 -31.90 -2.78 55.20
CA TYR A 498 -30.88 -3.75 54.85
C TYR A 498 -31.50 -5.14 54.69
N ARG A 499 -31.07 -5.89 53.67
CA ARG A 499 -30.96 -7.35 53.77
C ARG A 499 -29.90 -7.89 52.81
N ASN A 500 -28.78 -8.31 53.41
CA ASN A 500 -27.84 -9.27 52.87
C ASN A 500 -28.56 -10.55 52.42
N ARG A 501 -28.14 -11.12 51.30
CA ARG A 501 -27.91 -12.57 51.22
C ARG A 501 -26.91 -12.93 50.12
N SER A 502 -26.16 -13.95 50.47
CA SER A 502 -24.87 -14.36 49.95
C SER A 502 -24.99 -15.52 48.96
N HIS A 503 -23.89 -15.68 48.20
CA HIS A 503 -23.27 -16.94 47.76
C HIS A 503 -23.54 -17.56 46.38
N THR A 504 -22.39 -18.10 45.89
CA THR A 504 -22.14 -19.23 44.96
C THR A 504 -22.27 -18.87 43.48
N ILE A 505 -21.18 -18.68 42.71
CA ILE A 505 -20.09 -19.61 42.36
C ILE A 505 -20.61 -20.96 41.91
N LEU A 506 -20.66 -21.15 40.59
CA LEU A 506 -20.10 -22.29 39.85
C LEU A 506 -19.79 -21.83 38.43
#